data_AF-A0AAN6WMC8-F1
#
_entry.id   AF-A0AAN6WMC8-F1
#
_cell.length_a   1.000
_cell.length_b   1.000
_cell.length_c   1.000
_cell.angle_alpha   90.00
_cell.angle_beta   90.00
_cell.angle_gamma   90.00
#
_symmetry.space_group_name_H-M   'P 1'
#
loop_
_entity.id
_entity.type
_entity.pdbx_description
1 polymer ?
#
loop_
_entity_poly.entity_id
_entity_poly.type
_entity_poly.pdbx_seq_one_letter_code
_entity_poly.pdbx_strand_id
1 'polypeptide(L)'
;MAQPFVPRLFNQWEKFKKLKAKRVISFGGWGYSNEPETYNILREAMMAELDGVDFDWEYPGATDIDGTPPGFETDGSNYLALLILMKKQLPAGMIMSIAAPASFWYLKNFPIKLMAQQLDYIVYMTYDLHAMVGYPSTPLILTFFLGDRLNSPAAPGRCTNTSGYISNAEINEIISAGDTNSDSADDPDVFYIESYHDHDSNSDVFIYDETEWVAYMSETTKSTRRDHWKKFNFAGTIDWAVDLQAFTFDDFTDPLTGEFPDLGIDDLDGFPPLPDCNDAGKYDTLEKIRDDGAKIPYSCIPVYMTSVLSNTLSSAMKTYDDLMEDGYDRKFRTYADAIVKGSKRLVRTWMYDHGNDYFTCDVVELV
;
A
#
# COMPACT_ATOMS: atom_id res chain seq x y z
N MET A 1 -0.19 16.36 -24.07
CA MET A 1 -0.60 15.11 -24.76
C MET A 1 0.02 13.95 -24.02
N ALA A 2 -0.66 13.48 -22.97
CA ALA A 2 -0.34 12.23 -22.30
C ALA A 2 -1.50 11.29 -22.60
N GLN A 3 -1.24 10.22 -23.35
CA GLN A 3 -2.21 9.14 -23.51
C GLN A 3 -2.34 8.45 -22.15
N PRO A 4 -3.54 8.04 -21.70
CA PRO A 4 -3.67 6.94 -20.76
C PRO A 4 -3.32 5.67 -21.52
N PHE A 5 -2.01 5.46 -21.67
CA PHE A 5 -1.40 4.19 -21.90
C PHE A 5 -1.54 3.48 -20.55
N VAL A 6 -2.33 2.39 -20.44
CA VAL A 6 -1.97 1.37 -19.44
C VAL A 6 -0.69 0.82 -20.00
N PRO A 7 0.47 1.21 -19.46
CA PRO A 7 1.68 0.82 -20.12
C PRO A 7 1.74 -0.70 -20.05
N ARG A 8 2.28 -1.34 -21.08
CA ARG A 8 2.73 -2.74 -20.94
C ARG A 8 3.80 -2.90 -19.85
N LEU A 9 4.14 -1.83 -19.12
CA LEU A 9 4.95 -1.85 -17.91
C LEU A 9 4.33 -2.89 -16.95
N PHE A 10 5.16 -3.86 -16.59
CA PHE A 10 4.89 -4.95 -15.66
C PHE A 10 3.85 -6.01 -16.03
N ASN A 11 3.36 -6.07 -17.28
CA ASN A 11 2.32 -7.05 -17.67
C ASN A 11 1.12 -7.03 -16.70
N GLN A 12 0.74 -5.86 -16.18
CA GLN A 12 -0.30 -5.73 -15.15
C GLN A 12 -1.63 -6.37 -15.58
N TRP A 13 -1.98 -6.24 -16.86
CA TRP A 13 -3.15 -6.90 -17.43
C TRP A 13 -3.06 -8.43 -17.41
N GLU A 14 -1.89 -9.01 -17.64
CA GLU A 14 -1.68 -10.45 -17.51
C GLU A 14 -1.71 -10.90 -16.04
N LYS A 15 -1.17 -10.08 -15.13
CA LYS A 15 -1.28 -10.32 -13.67
C LYS A 15 -2.77 -10.29 -13.25
N PHE A 16 -3.53 -9.30 -13.71
CA PHE A 16 -4.97 -9.16 -13.48
C PHE A 16 -5.77 -10.37 -13.97
N LYS A 17 -5.51 -10.84 -15.20
CA LYS A 17 -6.17 -12.04 -15.74
C LYS A 17 -5.89 -13.30 -14.93
N LYS A 18 -4.76 -13.38 -14.22
CA LYS A 18 -4.39 -14.54 -13.38
C LYS A 18 -4.98 -14.50 -11.97
N LEU A 19 -5.65 -13.41 -11.57
CA LEU A 19 -6.27 -13.31 -10.26
C LEU A 19 -7.34 -14.40 -10.08
N LYS A 20 -7.30 -15.07 -8.92
CA LYS A 20 -8.34 -16.04 -8.51
C LYS A 20 -9.50 -15.30 -7.83
N ALA A 21 -10.04 -14.28 -8.50
CA ALA A 21 -11.11 -13.43 -8.02
C ALA A 21 -12.05 -13.06 -9.18
N LYS A 22 -13.24 -12.55 -8.86
CA LYS A 22 -14.16 -12.00 -9.85
C LYS A 22 -13.58 -10.71 -10.42
N ARG A 23 -13.47 -10.63 -11.75
CA ARG A 23 -12.88 -9.51 -12.47
C ARG A 23 -13.99 -8.69 -13.11
N VAL A 24 -14.37 -7.61 -12.44
CA VAL A 24 -15.40 -6.67 -12.89
C VAL A 24 -14.68 -5.44 -13.43
N ILE A 25 -15.00 -5.02 -14.65
CA ILE A 25 -14.47 -3.78 -15.21
C ILE A 25 -15.38 -2.61 -14.85
N SER A 26 -14.82 -1.50 -14.38
CA SER A 26 -15.58 -0.27 -14.17
C SER A 26 -15.48 0.66 -15.38
N PHE A 27 -16.62 1.21 -15.79
CA PHE A 27 -16.76 2.23 -16.82
C PHE A 27 -17.13 3.55 -16.17
N GLY A 28 -16.26 4.54 -16.29
CA GLY A 28 -16.43 5.82 -15.60
C GLY A 28 -15.28 6.09 -14.64
N GLY A 29 -15.61 6.70 -13.50
CA GLY A 29 -14.70 7.39 -12.61
C GLY A 29 -14.54 8.86 -13.01
N TRP A 30 -14.06 9.68 -12.09
CA TRP A 30 -13.91 11.13 -12.28
C TRP A 30 -13.22 11.52 -13.59
N GLY A 31 -12.04 10.98 -13.89
CA GLY A 31 -11.30 11.30 -15.12
C GLY A 31 -12.02 10.84 -16.40
N TYR A 32 -12.52 9.60 -16.43
CA TYR A 32 -13.24 9.06 -17.60
C TYR A 32 -14.55 9.82 -17.90
N SER A 33 -15.23 10.29 -16.85
CA SER A 33 -16.49 11.04 -16.98
C SER A 33 -16.28 12.44 -17.54
N ASN A 34 -15.06 12.97 -17.42
CA ASN A 34 -14.77 14.39 -17.65
C ASN A 34 -13.68 14.62 -18.73
N GLU A 35 -12.96 13.59 -19.18
CA GLU A 35 -11.84 13.71 -20.11
C GLU A 35 -12.02 12.90 -21.41
N PRO A 36 -11.47 13.38 -22.56
CA PRO A 36 -11.70 12.76 -23.88
C PRO A 36 -11.03 11.39 -24.13
N GLU A 37 -10.12 10.90 -23.28
CA GLU A 37 -9.19 9.80 -23.61
C GLU A 37 -9.70 8.34 -23.44
N THR A 38 -11.01 8.12 -23.34
CA THR A 38 -11.61 6.86 -22.86
C THR A 38 -11.73 5.69 -23.87
N TYR A 39 -11.29 5.92 -25.11
CA TYR A 39 -11.59 5.04 -26.26
C TYR A 39 -10.86 3.69 -26.25
N ASN A 40 -9.60 3.63 -25.79
CA ASN A 40 -8.79 2.41 -25.92
C ASN A 40 -9.12 1.33 -24.86
N ILE A 41 -9.58 1.75 -23.69
CA ILE A 41 -9.89 0.87 -22.54
C ILE A 41 -11.04 -0.09 -22.89
N LEU A 42 -12.08 0.41 -23.56
CA LEU A 42 -13.23 -0.39 -23.99
C LEU A 42 -12.81 -1.54 -24.92
N ARG A 43 -11.82 -1.30 -25.78
CA ARG A 43 -11.38 -2.28 -26.78
C ARG A 43 -10.58 -3.42 -26.16
N GLU A 44 -9.77 -3.13 -25.15
CA GLU A 44 -8.99 -4.14 -24.43
C GLU A 44 -9.87 -4.97 -23.48
N ALA A 45 -10.84 -4.32 -22.82
CA ALA A 45 -11.85 -4.97 -22.00
C ALA A 45 -12.66 -6.02 -22.77
N MET A 46 -13.08 -5.68 -23.99
CA MET A 46 -13.84 -6.59 -24.88
C MET A 46 -13.04 -7.83 -25.30
N MET A 47 -11.70 -7.81 -25.17
CA MET A 47 -10.83 -8.94 -25.52
C MET A 47 -10.56 -9.88 -24.32
N ALA A 48 -11.07 -9.58 -23.13
CA ALA A 48 -10.85 -10.39 -21.93
C ALA A 48 -12.12 -11.15 -21.47
N GLU A 49 -11.90 -12.31 -20.84
CA GLU A 49 -12.93 -13.06 -20.13
C GLU A 49 -13.22 -12.42 -18.76
N LEU A 50 -14.00 -11.33 -18.77
CA LEU A 50 -14.42 -10.62 -17.57
C LEU A 50 -15.66 -11.27 -16.92
N ASP A 51 -15.81 -11.09 -15.61
CA ASP A 51 -16.92 -11.62 -14.82
C ASP A 51 -18.09 -10.64 -14.67
N GLY A 52 -17.91 -9.38 -15.07
CA GLY A 52 -18.96 -8.38 -14.98
C GLY A 52 -18.53 -6.97 -15.37
N VAL A 53 -19.48 -6.06 -15.23
CA VAL A 53 -19.33 -4.62 -15.50
C VAL A 53 -19.82 -3.81 -14.31
N ASP A 54 -19.12 -2.71 -14.05
CA ASP A 54 -19.47 -1.69 -13.08
C ASP A 54 -19.59 -0.35 -13.82
N PHE A 55 -20.52 0.50 -13.41
CA PHE A 55 -20.69 1.82 -13.99
C PHE A 55 -20.51 2.89 -12.90
N ASP A 56 -19.55 3.77 -13.10
CA ASP A 56 -19.15 4.80 -12.15
C ASP A 56 -19.33 6.19 -12.78
N TRP A 57 -20.60 6.59 -12.96
CA TRP A 57 -20.91 7.92 -13.48
C TRP A 57 -21.02 8.93 -12.34
N GLU A 58 -20.07 9.87 -12.29
CA GLU A 58 -19.99 10.94 -11.29
C GLU A 58 -20.35 12.33 -11.86
N TYR A 59 -21.57 12.86 -11.71
CA TYR A 59 -22.80 12.23 -11.24
C TYR A 59 -23.98 12.63 -12.16
N PRO A 60 -24.92 11.70 -12.48
CA PRO A 60 -26.08 12.02 -13.30
C PRO A 60 -26.93 13.14 -12.70
N GLY A 61 -27.26 14.14 -13.52
CA GLY A 61 -28.08 15.28 -13.13
C GLY A 61 -27.40 16.28 -12.18
N ALA A 62 -26.08 16.18 -11.95
CA ALA A 62 -25.34 17.20 -11.22
C ALA A 62 -25.15 18.46 -12.07
N THR A 63 -25.39 19.63 -11.48
CA THR A 63 -25.36 20.93 -12.21
C THR A 63 -24.24 21.85 -11.71
N ASP A 64 -23.50 21.41 -10.70
CA ASP A 64 -22.59 22.17 -9.84
C ASP A 64 -21.19 21.56 -9.81
N ILE A 65 -20.83 20.81 -10.86
CA ILE A 65 -19.49 20.26 -11.05
C ILE A 65 -18.73 21.19 -12.01
N ASP A 66 -17.83 21.98 -11.44
CA ASP A 66 -16.97 22.89 -12.21
C ASP A 66 -16.16 22.13 -13.27
N GLY A 67 -16.07 22.71 -14.47
CA GLY A 67 -15.38 22.09 -15.60
C GLY A 67 -16.23 21.10 -16.41
N THR A 68 -17.46 20.80 -15.98
CA THR A 68 -18.38 19.91 -16.71
C THR A 68 -19.65 20.64 -17.15
N PRO A 69 -20.27 20.25 -18.28
CA PRO A 69 -21.60 20.74 -18.63
C PRO A 69 -22.62 20.33 -17.55
N PRO A 70 -23.59 21.22 -17.20
CA PRO A 70 -24.65 20.85 -16.28
C PRO A 70 -25.44 19.63 -16.76
N GLY A 71 -25.65 18.67 -15.87
CA GLY A 71 -26.47 17.49 -16.10
C GLY A 71 -27.95 17.83 -16.31
N PHE A 72 -28.69 16.86 -16.86
CA PHE A 72 -30.12 16.99 -17.14
C PHE A 72 -30.94 16.32 -16.03
N GLU A 73 -32.14 16.85 -15.74
CA GLU A 73 -33.09 16.22 -14.81
C GLU A 73 -33.47 14.78 -15.21
N THR A 74 -33.33 14.45 -16.50
CA THR A 74 -33.65 13.12 -17.05
C THR A 74 -32.50 12.12 -16.91
N ASP A 75 -31.28 12.54 -16.56
CA ASP A 75 -30.09 11.69 -16.52
C ASP A 75 -30.29 10.45 -15.64
N GLY A 76 -30.90 10.61 -14.45
CA GLY A 76 -31.19 9.49 -13.56
C GLY A 76 -32.12 8.43 -14.18
N SER A 77 -33.17 8.88 -14.88
CA SER A 77 -34.11 7.99 -15.56
C SER A 77 -33.50 7.33 -16.81
N ASN A 78 -32.67 8.08 -17.54
CA ASN A 78 -31.94 7.57 -18.70
C ASN A 78 -30.87 6.55 -18.27
N TYR A 79 -30.21 6.80 -17.15
CA TYR A 79 -29.23 5.87 -16.58
C TYR A 79 -29.89 4.56 -16.14
N LEU A 80 -31.04 4.62 -15.46
CA LEU A 80 -31.82 3.41 -15.18
C LEU A 80 -32.22 2.65 -16.47
N ALA A 81 -32.64 3.36 -17.51
CA ALA A 81 -32.98 2.74 -18.79
C ALA A 81 -31.77 2.05 -19.43
N LEU A 82 -30.59 2.68 -19.37
CA LEU A 82 -29.33 2.07 -19.78
C LEU A 82 -29.05 0.78 -18.99
N LEU A 83 -29.14 0.80 -17.66
CA LEU A 83 -28.91 -0.38 -16.82
C LEU A 83 -29.87 -1.53 -17.15
N ILE A 84 -31.15 -1.24 -17.38
CA ILE A 84 -32.14 -2.25 -17.80
C ILE A 84 -31.78 -2.86 -19.17
N LEU A 85 -31.35 -2.03 -20.13
CA LEU A 85 -30.95 -2.51 -21.46
C LEU A 85 -29.66 -3.34 -21.37
N MET A 86 -28.70 -2.90 -20.56
CA MET A 86 -27.45 -3.61 -20.33
C MET A 86 -27.69 -4.97 -19.69
N LYS A 87 -28.52 -5.06 -18.63
CA LYS A 87 -28.83 -6.36 -17.98
C LYS A 87 -29.45 -7.37 -18.95
N LYS A 88 -30.21 -6.91 -19.95
CA LYS A 88 -30.78 -7.78 -21.00
C LYS A 88 -29.74 -8.28 -22.00
N GLN A 89 -28.69 -7.50 -22.25
CA GLN A 89 -27.64 -7.84 -23.21
C GLN A 89 -26.47 -8.59 -22.58
N LEU A 90 -26.26 -8.41 -21.28
CA LEU A 90 -25.21 -9.12 -20.55
C LEU A 90 -25.49 -10.64 -20.54
N PRO A 91 -24.47 -11.47 -20.84
CA PRO A 91 -24.55 -12.90 -20.67
C PRO A 91 -25.04 -13.30 -19.27
N ALA A 92 -25.79 -14.40 -19.21
CA ALA A 92 -26.28 -14.93 -17.94
C ALA A 92 -25.11 -15.22 -16.98
N GLY A 93 -25.21 -14.74 -15.74
CA GLY A 93 -24.19 -14.92 -14.72
C GLY A 93 -23.11 -13.83 -14.66
N MET A 94 -23.14 -12.83 -15.55
CA MET A 94 -22.31 -11.64 -15.40
C MET A 94 -22.84 -10.72 -14.29
N ILE A 95 -21.89 -10.21 -13.51
CA ILE A 95 -22.12 -9.20 -12.48
C ILE A 95 -22.40 -7.85 -13.15
N MET A 96 -23.39 -7.12 -12.64
CA MET A 96 -23.63 -5.72 -12.99
C MET A 96 -23.74 -4.89 -11.71
N SER A 97 -22.88 -3.88 -11.56
CA SER A 97 -22.88 -2.97 -10.41
C SER A 97 -22.80 -1.51 -10.85
N ILE A 98 -22.96 -0.60 -9.88
CA ILE A 98 -22.66 0.82 -10.04
C ILE A 98 -21.91 1.32 -8.81
N ALA A 99 -21.18 2.43 -8.99
CA ALA A 99 -20.79 3.29 -7.90
C ALA A 99 -21.82 4.42 -7.68
N ALA A 100 -22.12 4.71 -6.42
CA ALA A 100 -23.13 5.67 -6.01
C ALA A 100 -22.54 6.63 -4.95
N PRO A 101 -22.87 7.94 -5.02
CA PRO A 101 -22.32 8.94 -4.12
C PRO A 101 -22.87 8.81 -2.70
N ALA A 102 -22.04 9.09 -1.69
CA ALA A 102 -22.50 9.20 -0.32
C ALA A 102 -23.39 10.43 -0.06
N SER A 103 -23.14 11.53 -0.78
CA SER A 103 -23.90 12.77 -0.64
C SER A 103 -25.35 12.61 -1.12
N PHE A 104 -26.31 12.96 -0.26
CA PHE A 104 -27.73 13.05 -0.63
C PHE A 104 -27.97 13.95 -1.85
N TRP A 105 -27.19 15.03 -1.97
CA TRP A 105 -27.37 16.02 -3.03
C TRP A 105 -27.21 15.42 -4.43
N TYR A 106 -26.25 14.51 -4.61
CA TYR A 106 -26.05 13.78 -5.86
C TYR A 106 -26.92 12.51 -5.92
N LEU A 107 -27.05 11.80 -4.81
CA LEU A 107 -27.79 10.54 -4.75
C LEU A 107 -29.28 10.70 -5.09
N LYS A 108 -29.90 11.86 -4.79
CA LYS A 108 -31.33 12.11 -5.06
C LYS A 108 -31.71 11.94 -6.55
N ASN A 109 -30.76 12.10 -7.46
CA ASN A 109 -30.97 11.93 -8.90
C ASN A 109 -30.97 10.45 -9.32
N PHE A 110 -30.52 9.54 -8.45
CA PHE A 110 -30.48 8.10 -8.73
C PHE A 110 -31.81 7.47 -8.30
N PRO A 111 -32.58 6.83 -9.20
CA PRO A 111 -33.75 6.03 -8.85
C PRO A 111 -33.32 4.70 -8.20
N ILE A 112 -32.67 4.79 -7.03
CA ILE A 112 -31.87 3.71 -6.44
C ILE A 112 -32.66 2.44 -6.19
N LYS A 113 -33.93 2.58 -5.78
CA LYS A 113 -34.82 1.44 -5.55
C LYS A 113 -35.03 0.60 -6.81
N LEU A 114 -35.12 1.24 -7.98
CA LEU A 114 -35.30 0.55 -9.25
C LEU A 114 -33.96 0.04 -9.80
N MET A 115 -32.88 0.79 -9.61
CA MET A 115 -31.53 0.37 -9.99
C MET A 115 -31.12 -0.90 -9.23
N ALA A 116 -31.35 -0.96 -7.91
CA ALA A 116 -31.05 -2.12 -7.08
C ALA A 116 -31.77 -3.42 -7.52
N GLN A 117 -32.85 -3.32 -8.31
CA GLN A 117 -33.52 -4.51 -8.87
C GLN A 117 -32.80 -5.10 -10.09
N GLN A 118 -31.93 -4.31 -10.73
CA GLN A 118 -31.18 -4.72 -11.92
C GLN A 118 -29.74 -5.11 -11.58
N LEU A 119 -29.22 -4.60 -10.46
CA LEU A 119 -27.82 -4.69 -10.06
C LEU A 119 -27.59 -5.82 -9.07
N ASP A 120 -26.40 -6.42 -9.13
CA ASP A 120 -25.93 -7.45 -8.22
C ASP A 120 -25.45 -6.82 -6.89
N TYR A 121 -24.83 -5.63 -6.95
CA TYR A 121 -24.51 -4.80 -5.80
C TYR A 121 -24.37 -3.32 -6.19
N ILE A 122 -24.35 -2.44 -5.19
CA ILE A 122 -24.06 -1.01 -5.33
C ILE A 122 -22.85 -0.71 -4.46
N VAL A 123 -21.83 -0.11 -5.06
CA VAL A 123 -20.68 0.46 -4.36
C VAL A 123 -21.09 1.83 -3.84
N TYR A 124 -21.06 2.01 -2.52
CA TYR A 124 -21.39 3.29 -1.89
C TYR A 124 -20.10 4.03 -1.54
N MET A 125 -19.82 5.12 -2.24
CA MET A 125 -18.56 5.87 -2.16
C MET A 125 -18.55 6.77 -0.93
N THR A 126 -18.27 6.19 0.24
CA THR A 126 -18.22 6.86 1.54
C THR A 126 -16.83 7.40 1.88
N TYR A 127 -16.22 8.06 0.91
CA TYR A 127 -14.96 8.79 1.00
C TYR A 127 -15.14 10.16 0.35
N ASP A 128 -14.13 11.03 0.41
CA ASP A 128 -14.17 12.42 -0.08
C ASP A 128 -15.33 13.25 0.49
N LEU A 129 -15.78 12.90 1.70
CA LEU A 129 -16.85 13.61 2.41
C LEU A 129 -16.40 15.00 2.85
N HIS A 130 -15.11 15.11 3.18
CA HIS A 130 -14.44 16.34 3.52
C HIS A 130 -13.08 16.34 2.85
N ALA A 131 -12.76 17.47 2.24
CA ALA A 131 -11.43 17.84 1.80
C ALA A 131 -11.14 19.25 2.34
N MET A 132 -10.04 19.87 1.94
CA MET A 132 -9.61 21.22 2.36
C MET A 132 -10.56 22.36 1.89
N VAL A 133 -11.88 22.15 1.84
CA VAL A 133 -12.89 23.09 1.34
C VAL A 133 -13.47 23.89 2.51
N GLY A 134 -13.00 25.12 2.69
CA GLY A 134 -13.55 26.08 3.66
C GLY A 134 -14.47 27.12 3.00
N TYR A 135 -15.73 27.21 3.41
CA TYR A 135 -16.50 28.46 3.25
C TYR A 135 -16.15 29.40 4.41
N PRO A 136 -15.74 30.66 4.16
CA PRO A 136 -15.42 31.58 5.23
C PRO A 136 -16.72 32.10 5.85
N SER A 137 -17.11 31.58 7.01
CA SER A 137 -18.06 32.32 7.85
C SER A 137 -17.80 32.14 9.35
N THR A 138 -17.24 33.21 9.91
CA THR A 138 -17.18 33.65 11.32
C THR A 138 -15.96 33.27 12.18
N PRO A 139 -15.42 34.23 12.95
CA PRO A 139 -14.14 34.09 13.63
C PRO A 139 -14.35 33.69 15.10
N LEU A 140 -13.78 32.56 15.52
CA LEU A 140 -13.25 32.29 16.87
C LEU A 140 -13.01 30.78 17.01
N ILE A 141 -11.92 30.33 16.39
CA ILE A 141 -11.00 29.20 16.67
C ILE A 141 -10.26 28.98 15.34
N LEU A 142 -8.95 29.21 15.35
CA LEU A 142 -8.11 29.36 14.16
C LEU A 142 -7.68 27.98 13.62
N THR A 143 -8.52 27.35 12.79
CA THR A 143 -8.09 26.36 11.79
C THR A 143 -8.66 26.81 10.46
N PHE A 144 -7.94 27.69 9.78
CA PHE A 144 -8.31 28.09 8.42
C PHE A 144 -7.99 26.93 7.47
N PHE A 145 -9.02 26.34 6.85
CA PHE A 145 -8.82 25.58 5.62
C PHE A 145 -8.42 26.58 4.54
N LEU A 146 -7.15 26.56 4.13
CA LEU A 146 -6.54 27.58 3.26
C LEU A 146 -6.76 27.32 1.76
N GLY A 147 -7.50 26.26 1.40
CA GLY A 147 -7.75 25.83 0.02
C GLY A 147 -9.20 26.01 -0.45
N ASP A 148 -9.38 25.85 -1.76
CA ASP A 148 -10.68 25.66 -2.41
C ASP A 148 -10.80 24.22 -2.94
N ARG A 149 -11.94 23.89 -3.57
CA ARG A 149 -12.21 22.53 -4.10
C ARG A 149 -11.16 22.06 -5.13
N LEU A 150 -10.55 22.98 -5.86
CA LEU A 150 -9.60 22.70 -6.94
C LEU A 150 -8.15 23.00 -6.56
N ASN A 151 -7.94 23.83 -5.53
CA ASN A 151 -6.63 24.31 -5.11
C ASN A 151 -6.43 24.01 -3.63
N SER A 152 -5.68 22.96 -3.33
CA SER A 152 -5.17 22.71 -1.98
C SER A 152 -3.77 23.30 -1.83
N PRO A 153 -3.47 24.05 -0.76
CA PRO A 153 -2.11 24.47 -0.45
C PRO A 153 -1.28 23.37 0.23
N ALA A 154 -1.88 22.23 0.57
CA ALA A 154 -1.17 21.10 1.17
C ALA A 154 -0.09 20.57 0.21
N ALA A 155 1.06 20.20 0.76
CA ALA A 155 2.14 19.62 -0.02
C ALA A 155 1.66 18.36 -0.79
N PRO A 156 1.98 18.23 -2.09
CA PRO A 156 1.71 17.01 -2.83
C PRO A 156 2.62 15.88 -2.35
N GLY A 157 2.08 14.66 -2.27
CA GLY A 157 2.90 13.46 -2.07
C GLY A 157 3.91 13.27 -3.21
N ARG A 158 5.08 12.69 -2.93
CA ARG A 158 6.15 12.50 -3.92
C ARG A 158 5.74 11.57 -5.08
N CYS A 159 4.80 10.65 -4.83
CA CYS A 159 4.31 9.68 -5.81
C CYS A 159 2.94 10.06 -6.34
N THR A 160 1.99 10.46 -5.48
CA THR A 160 0.66 10.90 -5.95
C THR A 160 0.70 12.23 -6.68
N ASN A 161 1.68 13.08 -6.36
CA ASN A 161 1.97 14.36 -7.00
C ASN A 161 0.73 15.26 -7.18
N THR A 162 -0.17 15.23 -6.21
CA THR A 162 -1.45 15.97 -6.23
C THR A 162 -1.66 16.62 -4.87
N SER A 163 -1.68 17.95 -4.82
CA SER A 163 -1.89 18.67 -3.56
C SER A 163 -3.24 18.35 -2.94
N GLY A 164 -3.27 18.08 -1.63
CA GLY A 164 -4.47 17.65 -0.91
C GLY A 164 -4.82 16.17 -1.09
N TYR A 165 -3.98 15.38 -1.75
CA TYR A 165 -4.16 13.95 -1.94
C TYR A 165 -2.84 13.18 -1.75
N ILE A 166 -2.83 12.30 -0.75
CA ILE A 166 -1.65 11.51 -0.37
C ILE A 166 -2.06 10.05 -0.13
N SER A 167 -1.24 9.11 -0.59
CA SER A 167 -1.55 7.68 -0.51
C SER A 167 -1.28 7.12 0.90
N ASN A 168 -1.93 6.00 1.26
CA ASN A 168 -1.60 5.24 2.47
C ASN A 168 -0.12 4.80 2.48
N ALA A 169 0.47 4.50 1.32
CA ALA A 169 1.88 4.17 1.18
C ALA A 169 2.80 5.32 1.65
N GLU A 170 2.55 6.53 1.17
CA GLU A 170 3.32 7.73 1.53
C GLU A 170 3.06 8.16 2.98
N ILE A 171 1.82 8.06 3.45
CA ILE A 171 1.48 8.31 4.86
C ILE A 171 2.29 7.38 5.79
N ASN A 172 2.33 6.08 5.48
CA ASN A 172 3.07 5.12 6.29
C ASN A 172 4.58 5.37 6.25
N GLU A 173 5.13 5.82 5.11
CA GLU A 173 6.53 6.24 4.99
C GLU A 173 6.83 7.44 5.90
N ILE A 174 5.99 8.49 5.87
CA ILE A 174 6.14 9.68 6.72
C ILE A 174 6.08 9.29 8.20
N ILE A 175 5.04 8.54 8.60
CA ILE A 175 4.88 8.07 9.99
C ILE A 175 6.08 7.23 10.45
N SER A 176 6.65 6.41 9.57
CA SER A 176 7.81 5.57 9.91
C SER A 176 9.11 6.36 10.02
N ALA A 177 9.21 7.50 9.32
CA ALA A 177 10.38 8.36 9.32
C ALA A 177 10.39 9.40 10.45
N GLY A 178 9.21 9.82 10.95
CA GLY A 178 9.12 10.82 12.00
C GLY A 178 9.33 10.25 13.41
N ASP A 179 9.72 11.14 14.33
CA ASP A 179 9.86 10.83 15.76
C ASP A 179 8.65 11.38 16.53
N THR A 180 8.12 10.57 17.45
CA THR A 180 7.01 10.93 18.34
C THR A 180 7.50 11.53 19.66
N ASN A 181 8.82 11.54 19.90
CA ASN A 181 9.45 11.99 21.14
C ASN A 181 10.53 13.06 20.95
N SER A 182 10.74 13.57 19.74
CA SER A 182 11.72 14.65 19.55
C SER A 182 11.12 15.98 20.03
N ASP A 183 11.75 16.58 21.04
CA ASP A 183 11.73 18.03 21.15
C ASP A 183 12.48 18.53 19.90
N SER A 184 11.75 19.09 18.93
CA SER A 184 12.24 19.54 17.60
C SER A 184 13.41 20.54 17.62
N ALA A 185 13.97 20.84 18.80
CA ALA A 185 15.05 21.77 19.01
C ALA A 185 16.47 21.17 18.84
N ASP A 186 16.64 19.85 18.99
CA ASP A 186 17.98 19.23 19.07
C ASP A 186 18.44 18.48 17.81
N ASP A 187 17.54 18.21 16.84
CA ASP A 187 17.89 17.61 15.55
C ASP A 187 17.03 18.20 14.40
N PRO A 188 17.60 19.05 13.52
CA PRO A 188 16.87 19.69 12.42
C PRO A 188 16.45 18.74 11.29
N ASP A 189 16.94 17.48 11.29
CA ASP A 189 16.62 16.48 10.27
C ASP A 189 15.46 15.54 10.69
N VAL A 190 14.91 15.71 11.91
CA VAL A 190 13.82 14.89 12.46
C VAL A 190 12.51 15.68 12.50
N PHE A 191 11.55 15.32 11.65
CA PHE A 191 10.22 15.94 11.62
C PHE A 191 9.33 15.40 12.75
N TYR A 192 8.77 16.31 13.56
CA TYR A 192 7.81 15.99 14.61
C TYR A 192 6.49 15.49 14.01
N ILE A 193 5.97 14.37 14.53
CA ILE A 193 4.68 13.81 14.13
C ILE A 193 3.78 13.65 15.36
N GLU A 194 2.57 14.20 15.27
CA GLU A 194 1.49 13.96 16.21
C GLU A 194 0.41 13.13 15.51
N SER A 195 0.04 11.99 16.08
CA SER A 195 -1.02 11.13 15.55
C SER A 195 -2.07 10.84 16.61
N TYR A 196 -3.34 10.84 16.20
CA TYR A 196 -4.45 10.49 17.08
C TYR A 196 -5.58 9.85 16.29
N HIS A 197 -6.43 9.13 17.02
CA HIS A 197 -7.64 8.53 16.48
C HIS A 197 -8.85 9.32 16.99
N ASP A 198 -9.63 9.88 16.08
CA ASP A 198 -10.91 10.49 16.42
C ASP A 198 -11.98 9.40 16.55
N HIS A 199 -12.34 9.08 17.79
CA HIS A 199 -13.31 8.04 18.10
C HIS A 199 -14.73 8.34 17.58
N ASP A 200 -15.11 9.62 17.47
CA ASP A 200 -16.48 10.00 17.08
C ASP A 200 -16.70 9.78 15.58
N SER A 201 -15.73 10.16 14.74
CA SER A 201 -15.76 9.88 13.30
C SER A 201 -15.17 8.51 12.93
N ASN A 202 -14.50 7.84 13.88
CA ASN A 202 -13.71 6.63 13.65
C ASN A 202 -12.73 6.83 12.48
N SER A 203 -11.90 7.87 12.59
CA SER A 203 -10.91 8.28 11.59
C SER A 203 -9.55 8.48 12.25
N ASP A 204 -8.47 8.17 11.53
CA ASP A 204 -7.12 8.45 11.98
C ASP A 204 -6.68 9.81 11.45
N VAL A 205 -6.01 10.59 12.28
CA VAL A 205 -5.47 11.89 11.89
C VAL A 205 -4.01 11.94 12.30
N PHE A 206 -3.16 12.47 11.44
CA PHE A 206 -1.81 12.86 11.86
C PHE A 206 -1.47 14.26 11.35
N ILE A 207 -0.62 14.93 12.12
CA ILE A 207 -0.10 16.27 11.90
C ILE A 207 1.43 16.14 11.81
N TYR A 208 2.03 16.78 10.82
CA TYR A 208 3.47 16.74 10.59
C TYR A 208 3.97 18.08 10.04
N ASP A 209 5.28 18.33 10.15
CA ASP A 209 5.93 19.56 9.65
C ASP A 209 5.26 20.85 10.16
N GLU A 210 4.74 20.79 11.40
CA GLU A 210 3.99 21.81 12.14
C GLU A 210 2.70 22.35 11.48
N THR A 211 2.51 22.14 10.18
CA THR A 211 1.52 22.84 9.35
C THR A 211 0.70 21.90 8.47
N GLU A 212 1.17 20.68 8.24
CA GLU A 212 0.50 19.69 7.41
C GLU A 212 -0.32 18.75 8.28
N TRP A 213 -1.48 18.32 7.79
CA TRP A 213 -2.31 17.33 8.46
C TRP A 213 -3.08 16.48 7.46
N VAL A 214 -3.36 15.24 7.84
CA VAL A 214 -4.05 14.27 6.99
C VAL A 214 -5.04 13.48 7.83
N ALA A 215 -6.29 13.39 7.37
CA ALA A 215 -7.25 12.40 7.83
C ALA A 215 -7.22 11.18 6.91
N TYR A 216 -7.07 9.99 7.50
CA TYR A 216 -6.94 8.74 6.76
C TYR A 216 -7.55 7.56 7.56
N MET A 217 -7.43 6.36 7.00
CA MET A 217 -7.75 5.13 7.70
C MET A 217 -6.52 4.21 7.73
N SER A 218 -6.01 3.94 8.93
CA SER A 218 -5.09 2.85 9.21
C SER A 218 -5.76 1.49 8.97
N GLU A 219 -4.97 0.42 8.86
CA GLU A 219 -5.53 -0.93 8.71
C GLU A 219 -6.41 -1.33 9.91
N THR A 220 -6.07 -0.85 11.11
CA THR A 220 -6.91 -1.01 12.31
C THR A 220 -8.28 -0.38 12.09
N THR A 221 -8.34 0.89 11.69
CA THR A 221 -9.60 1.61 11.43
C THR A 221 -10.39 1.03 10.27
N LYS A 222 -9.72 0.59 9.19
CA LYS A 222 -10.38 -0.17 8.11
C LYS A 222 -11.03 -1.44 8.65
N SER A 223 -10.34 -2.17 9.52
CA SER A 223 -10.87 -3.39 10.16
C SER A 223 -12.08 -3.10 11.05
N THR A 224 -12.01 -2.07 11.90
CA THR A 224 -13.16 -1.71 12.77
C THR A 224 -14.38 -1.29 11.95
N ARG A 225 -14.18 -0.56 10.84
CA ARG A 225 -15.27 -0.18 9.91
C ARG A 225 -15.85 -1.42 9.22
N ARG A 226 -15.03 -2.37 8.75
CA ARG A 226 -15.51 -3.65 8.19
C ARG A 226 -16.41 -4.39 9.19
N ASP A 227 -15.97 -4.49 10.44
CA ASP A 227 -16.75 -5.15 11.50
C ASP A 227 -18.04 -4.40 11.83
N HIS A 228 -18.02 -3.06 11.77
CA HIS A 228 -19.20 -2.23 11.95
C HIS A 228 -20.23 -2.50 10.84
N TRP A 229 -19.85 -2.36 9.58
CA TRP A 229 -20.76 -2.52 8.43
C TRP A 229 -21.29 -3.96 8.29
N LYS A 230 -20.49 -4.95 8.67
CA LYS A 230 -20.92 -6.34 8.73
C LYS A 230 -22.14 -6.55 9.64
N LYS A 231 -22.26 -5.80 10.74
CA LYS A 231 -23.42 -5.88 11.67
C LYS A 231 -24.73 -5.41 11.03
N PHE A 232 -24.64 -4.60 9.97
CA PHE A 232 -25.79 -4.11 9.21
C PHE A 232 -26.11 -4.99 7.99
N ASN A 233 -25.48 -6.16 7.86
CA ASN A 233 -25.64 -7.09 6.73
C ASN A 233 -25.29 -6.45 5.37
N PHE A 234 -24.32 -5.54 5.34
CA PHE A 234 -23.75 -5.08 4.08
C PHE A 234 -23.05 -6.25 3.36
N ALA A 235 -23.09 -6.23 2.03
CA ALA A 235 -22.55 -7.30 1.19
C ALA A 235 -21.02 -7.47 1.31
N GLY A 236 -20.32 -6.41 1.72
CA GLY A 236 -18.87 -6.39 1.87
C GLY A 236 -18.35 -4.96 2.00
N THR A 237 -17.07 -4.78 1.69
CA THR A 237 -16.40 -3.48 1.64
C THR A 237 -15.63 -3.31 0.36
N ILE A 238 -15.47 -2.07 -0.06
CA ILE A 238 -14.59 -1.66 -1.15
C ILE A 238 -13.48 -0.76 -0.58
N ASP A 239 -12.33 -0.72 -1.26
CA ASP A 239 -11.22 0.16 -0.93
C ASP A 239 -10.72 0.79 -2.23
N TRP A 240 -10.55 2.11 -2.24
CA TRP A 240 -10.04 2.88 -3.36
C TRP A 240 -8.67 3.45 -2.98
N ALA A 241 -7.57 3.07 -3.62
CA ALA A 241 -7.38 1.99 -4.57
C ALA A 241 -6.20 1.09 -4.14
N VAL A 242 -6.01 -0.03 -4.83
CA VAL A 242 -5.02 -1.05 -4.45
C VAL A 242 -3.58 -0.54 -4.53
N ASP A 243 -3.29 0.36 -5.46
CA ASP A 243 -1.99 1.00 -5.69
C ASP A 243 -1.62 2.04 -4.62
N LEU A 244 -2.59 2.49 -3.82
CA LEU A 244 -2.36 3.49 -2.78
C LEU A 244 -1.93 2.88 -1.44
N GLN A 245 -2.03 1.56 -1.27
CA GLN A 245 -2.02 0.93 0.06
C GLN A 245 -0.64 0.88 0.70
N ALA A 246 0.38 0.49 -0.07
CA ALA A 246 1.75 0.33 0.40
C ALA A 246 2.72 0.30 -0.78
N PHE A 247 3.95 0.76 -0.55
CA PHE A 247 5.05 0.48 -1.47
C PHE A 247 5.39 -1.01 -1.43
N THR A 248 5.58 -1.58 -2.60
CA THR A 248 5.99 -2.96 -2.83
C THR A 248 7.36 -3.00 -3.48
N PHE A 249 7.99 -4.18 -3.51
CA PHE A 249 9.31 -4.35 -4.12
C PHE A 249 9.35 -3.86 -5.57
N ASP A 250 8.29 -4.11 -6.35
CA ASP A 250 8.19 -3.72 -7.75
C ASP A 250 8.27 -2.19 -7.93
N ASP A 251 7.88 -1.41 -6.91
CA ASP A 251 7.90 0.07 -6.93
C ASP A 251 9.31 0.66 -6.80
N PHE A 252 10.30 -0.16 -6.41
CA PHE A 252 11.71 0.23 -6.31
C PHE A 252 12.57 -0.29 -7.46
N THR A 253 11.97 -0.94 -8.45
CA THR A 253 12.68 -1.51 -9.61
C THR A 253 12.36 -0.74 -10.88
N ASP A 254 13.33 -0.68 -11.79
CA ASP A 254 13.15 -0.13 -13.13
C ASP A 254 11.98 -0.86 -13.82
N PRO A 255 11.01 -0.11 -14.36
CA PRO A 255 9.80 -0.70 -14.93
C PRO A 255 9.96 -1.59 -16.16
N LEU A 256 11.11 -1.50 -16.84
CA LEU A 256 11.42 -2.23 -18.06
C LEU A 256 12.36 -3.41 -17.80
N THR A 257 13.30 -3.28 -16.86
CA THR A 257 14.30 -4.31 -16.57
C THR A 257 13.96 -5.15 -15.34
N GLY A 258 13.16 -4.63 -14.41
CA GLY A 258 12.91 -5.26 -13.10
C GLY A 258 14.15 -5.30 -12.20
N GLU A 259 15.19 -4.56 -12.57
CA GLU A 259 16.40 -4.38 -11.77
C GLU A 259 16.24 -3.12 -10.91
N PHE A 260 16.88 -3.07 -9.75
CA PHE A 260 16.96 -1.79 -9.04
C PHE A 260 17.65 -0.75 -9.94
N PRO A 261 17.19 0.51 -9.96
CA PRO A 261 17.95 1.55 -10.60
C PRO A 261 19.37 1.53 -10.02
N ASP A 262 20.37 1.52 -10.91
CA ASP A 262 21.77 1.67 -10.52
C ASP A 262 21.91 3.09 -9.96
N LEU A 263 21.68 3.22 -8.65
CA LEU A 263 21.95 4.44 -7.90
C LEU A 263 23.47 4.58 -7.87
N GLY A 264 24.03 5.09 -8.96
CA GLY A 264 25.39 5.56 -8.98
C GLY A 264 25.53 6.54 -7.83
N ILE A 265 26.56 6.36 -7.00
CA ILE A 265 26.90 7.28 -5.91
C ILE A 265 27.03 8.73 -6.43
N ASP A 266 27.29 8.88 -7.72
CA ASP A 266 27.42 10.13 -8.46
C ASP A 266 26.07 10.83 -8.78
N ASP A 267 24.93 10.15 -8.69
CA ASP A 267 23.58 10.69 -8.98
C ASP A 267 22.83 11.19 -7.73
N LEU A 268 23.48 11.21 -6.56
CA LEU A 268 22.93 11.79 -5.33
C LEU A 268 23.11 13.31 -5.32
N ASP A 269 22.31 14.02 -6.13
CA ASP A 269 22.27 15.48 -6.12
C ASP A 269 21.94 15.99 -4.70
N GLY A 270 22.86 16.76 -4.10
CA GLY A 270 22.73 17.34 -2.77
C GLY A 270 23.57 16.68 -1.67
N PHE A 271 24.19 15.52 -1.92
CA PHE A 271 25.20 14.97 -1.01
C PHE A 271 26.59 15.52 -1.35
N PRO A 272 27.40 15.94 -0.36
CA PRO A 272 28.78 16.33 -0.62
C PRO A 272 29.54 15.14 -1.25
N PRO A 273 30.42 15.37 -2.23
CA PRO A 273 31.20 14.30 -2.84
C PRO A 273 31.88 13.49 -1.73
N LEU A 274 31.79 12.16 -1.82
CA LEU A 274 32.42 11.29 -0.85
C LEU A 274 33.90 11.70 -0.73
N PRO A 275 34.41 11.94 0.49
CA PRO A 275 35.80 12.30 0.66
C PRO A 275 36.68 11.17 0.15
N ASP A 276 37.87 11.54 -0.33
CA ASP A 276 38.85 10.60 -0.85
C ASP A 276 39.49 9.80 0.31
N CYS A 277 38.79 8.78 0.78
CA CYS A 277 39.20 7.86 1.83
C CYS A 277 40.17 6.82 1.26
N ASN A 278 41.35 7.28 0.85
CA ASN A 278 42.41 6.50 0.16
C ASN A 278 42.93 5.27 0.93
N ASP A 279 42.57 5.12 2.20
CA ASP A 279 42.88 4.00 3.08
C ASP A 279 41.68 3.05 3.29
N ALA A 280 40.72 3.05 2.36
CA ALA A 280 39.69 2.01 2.27
C ALA A 280 40.35 0.62 2.19
N GLY A 281 40.18 -0.18 3.25
CA GLY A 281 40.88 -1.46 3.46
C GLY A 281 41.83 -1.48 4.67
N LYS A 282 42.01 -0.35 5.36
CA LYS A 282 42.73 -0.27 6.65
C LYS A 282 42.07 -1.11 7.75
N TYR A 283 40.75 -1.25 7.70
CA TYR A 283 39.97 -2.02 8.67
C TYR A 283 39.52 -3.35 8.05
N ASP A 284 39.61 -4.41 8.83
CA ASP A 284 39.23 -5.78 8.49
C ASP A 284 38.00 -6.27 9.29
N THR A 285 37.59 -5.56 10.35
CA THR A 285 36.38 -5.85 11.12
C THR A 285 35.62 -4.59 11.52
N LEU A 286 34.30 -4.72 11.76
CA LEU A 286 33.44 -3.62 12.18
C LEU A 286 33.79 -3.12 13.58
N GLU A 287 34.30 -3.99 14.44
CA GLU A 287 34.73 -3.65 15.80
C GLU A 287 35.91 -2.69 15.78
N LYS A 288 36.88 -2.88 14.87
CA LYS A 288 38.01 -1.95 14.74
C LYS A 288 37.56 -0.58 14.23
N ILE A 289 36.57 -0.52 13.33
CA ILE A 289 35.96 0.75 12.89
C ILE A 289 35.28 1.44 14.08
N ARG A 290 34.50 0.71 14.88
CA ARG A 290 33.84 1.22 16.09
C ARG A 290 34.87 1.76 17.10
N ASP A 291 35.92 0.99 17.38
CA ASP A 291 36.91 1.31 18.41
C ASP A 291 37.78 2.53 18.03
N ASP A 292 37.99 2.75 16.72
CA ASP A 292 38.67 3.94 16.19
C ASP A 292 37.70 5.06 15.75
N GLY A 293 36.39 4.95 16.03
CA GLY A 293 35.35 5.85 15.51
C GLY A 293 35.64 7.34 15.71
N ALA A 294 36.18 7.73 16.87
CA ALA A 294 36.56 9.12 17.16
C ALA A 294 37.79 9.64 16.38
N LYS A 295 38.55 8.75 15.73
CA LYS A 295 39.73 9.04 14.91
C LYS A 295 39.43 8.97 13.41
N ILE A 296 38.24 8.51 13.04
CA ILE A 296 37.81 8.35 11.65
C ILE A 296 36.99 9.58 11.26
N PRO A 297 37.30 10.27 10.14
CA PRO A 297 36.40 11.27 9.58
C PRO A 297 35.02 10.65 9.37
N TYR A 298 33.97 11.28 9.90
CA TYR A 298 32.60 10.73 9.90
C TYR A 298 32.16 10.26 8.50
N SER A 299 32.52 11.02 7.48
CA SER A 299 32.28 10.77 6.07
C SER A 299 33.02 9.56 5.47
N CYS A 300 34.05 9.03 6.12
CA CYS A 300 34.78 7.82 5.71
C CYS A 300 34.27 6.53 6.37
N ILE A 301 33.44 6.64 7.42
CA ILE A 301 32.88 5.47 8.11
C ILE A 301 32.08 4.57 7.15
N PRO A 302 31.18 5.09 6.28
CA PRO A 302 30.44 4.26 5.34
C PRO A 302 31.35 3.53 4.35
N VAL A 303 32.39 4.19 3.84
CA VAL A 303 33.36 3.61 2.90
C VAL A 303 34.13 2.46 3.55
N TYR A 304 34.59 2.63 4.79
CA TYR A 304 35.30 1.57 5.52
C TYR A 304 34.39 0.40 5.91
N MET A 305 33.16 0.68 6.34
CA MET A 305 32.18 -0.36 6.63
C MET A 305 31.87 -1.21 5.41
N THR A 306 31.64 -0.57 4.25
CA THR A 306 31.40 -1.27 2.99
C THR A 306 32.58 -2.15 2.59
N SER A 307 33.82 -1.69 2.78
CA SER A 307 35.03 -2.49 2.54
C SER A 307 35.08 -3.75 3.43
N VAL A 308 34.84 -3.61 4.74
CA VAL A 308 34.82 -4.73 5.68
C VAL A 308 33.70 -5.72 5.34
N LEU A 309 32.49 -5.22 5.06
CA LEU A 309 31.34 -6.05 4.74
C LEU A 309 31.54 -6.82 3.42
N SER A 310 32.10 -6.17 2.40
CA SER A 310 32.43 -6.81 1.12
C SER A 310 33.46 -7.93 1.28
N ASN A 311 34.52 -7.70 2.05
CA ASN A 311 35.52 -8.71 2.36
C ASN A 311 34.95 -9.88 3.18
N THR A 312 34.07 -9.57 4.14
CA THR A 312 33.37 -10.57 4.97
C THR A 312 32.46 -11.43 4.11
N LEU A 313 31.67 -10.82 3.23
CA LEU A 313 30.80 -11.52 2.29
C LEU A 313 31.59 -12.41 1.35
N SER A 314 32.67 -11.89 0.76
CA SER A 314 33.55 -12.66 -0.13
C SER A 314 34.17 -13.86 0.58
N SER A 315 34.58 -13.69 1.84
CA SER A 315 35.13 -14.77 2.66
C SER A 315 34.07 -15.81 3.04
N ALA A 316 32.86 -15.38 3.36
CA ALA A 316 31.74 -16.27 3.68
C ALA A 316 31.31 -17.09 2.45
N MET A 317 31.24 -16.46 1.28
CA MET A 317 30.94 -17.13 0.01
C MET A 317 32.00 -18.18 -0.32
N LYS A 318 33.28 -17.83 -0.20
CA LYS A 318 34.38 -18.79 -0.40
C LYS A 318 34.31 -19.96 0.58
N THR A 319 34.02 -19.68 1.85
CA THR A 319 33.86 -20.73 2.88
C THR A 319 32.70 -21.65 2.54
N TYR A 320 31.60 -21.09 2.04
CA TYR A 320 30.46 -21.86 1.57
C TYR A 320 30.82 -22.74 0.37
N ASP A 321 31.50 -22.19 -0.65
CA ASP A 321 31.94 -22.94 -1.81
C ASP A 321 32.90 -24.07 -1.43
N ASP A 322 33.91 -23.78 -0.60
CA ASP A 322 34.86 -24.77 -0.07
C ASP A 322 34.14 -25.89 0.70
N LEU A 323 33.11 -25.54 1.49
CA LEU A 323 32.29 -26.51 2.24
C LEU A 323 31.51 -27.41 1.28
N MET A 324 30.84 -26.81 0.30
CA MET A 324 30.02 -27.52 -0.69
C MET A 324 30.87 -28.44 -1.58
N GLU A 325 32.07 -27.99 -1.97
CA GLU A 325 33.03 -28.79 -2.75
C GLU A 325 33.65 -29.93 -1.93
N ASP A 326 33.94 -29.74 -0.63
CA ASP A 326 34.48 -30.77 0.27
C ASP A 326 33.40 -31.75 0.79
N GLY A 327 32.51 -32.16 -0.11
CA GLY A 327 31.58 -33.26 0.09
C GLY A 327 30.61 -33.06 1.25
N TYR A 328 30.21 -31.81 1.52
CA TYR A 328 29.23 -31.47 2.57
C TYR A 328 28.00 -32.37 2.49
N ASP A 329 27.39 -32.53 1.32
CA ASP A 329 26.19 -33.37 1.16
C ASP A 329 26.40 -34.81 1.64
N ARG A 330 27.59 -35.38 1.39
CA ARG A 330 27.93 -36.73 1.85
C ARG A 330 28.14 -36.77 3.36
N LYS A 331 28.87 -35.79 3.91
CA LYS A 331 29.13 -35.68 5.36
C LYS A 331 27.84 -35.41 6.14
N PHE A 332 27.02 -34.50 5.65
CA PHE A 332 25.71 -34.16 6.20
C PHE A 332 24.76 -35.35 6.14
N ARG A 333 24.69 -36.07 5.01
CA ARG A 333 23.91 -37.33 4.93
C ARG A 333 24.39 -38.36 5.94
N THR A 334 25.69 -38.52 6.11
CA THR A 334 26.27 -39.44 7.10
C THR A 334 25.92 -39.03 8.54
N TYR A 335 25.99 -37.74 8.84
CA TYR A 335 25.59 -37.18 10.13
C TYR A 335 24.09 -37.36 10.38
N ALA A 336 23.24 -37.00 9.42
CA ALA A 336 21.79 -37.17 9.49
C ALA A 336 21.41 -38.64 9.72
N ASP A 337 22.04 -39.58 9.00
CA ASP A 337 21.85 -41.02 9.20
C ASP A 337 22.28 -41.46 10.61
N ALA A 338 23.41 -40.95 11.13
CA ALA A 338 23.87 -41.26 12.47
C ALA A 338 22.92 -40.70 13.55
N ILE A 339 22.40 -39.49 13.38
CA ILE A 339 21.40 -38.89 14.26
C ILE A 339 20.10 -39.67 14.22
N VAL A 340 19.58 -40.05 13.05
CA VAL A 340 18.33 -40.84 12.94
C VAL A 340 18.50 -42.23 13.57
N LYS A 341 19.63 -42.90 13.35
CA LYS A 341 19.93 -44.21 13.95
C LYS A 341 20.17 -44.11 15.47
N GLY A 342 20.84 -43.07 15.94
CA GLY A 342 21.23 -42.88 17.33
C GLY A 342 20.15 -42.27 18.22
N SER A 343 19.34 -41.35 17.69
CA SER A 343 18.35 -40.55 18.45
C SER A 343 17.32 -41.42 19.16
N LYS A 344 16.76 -42.44 18.51
CA LYS A 344 15.81 -43.36 19.16
C LYS A 344 16.42 -44.04 20.37
N ARG A 345 17.68 -44.48 20.28
CA ARG A 345 18.38 -45.12 21.41
C ARG A 345 18.69 -44.10 22.49
N LEU A 346 19.21 -42.92 22.14
CA LEU A 346 19.59 -41.89 23.10
C LEU A 346 18.39 -41.33 23.86
N VAL A 347 17.32 -40.97 23.15
CA VAL A 347 16.06 -40.50 23.77
C VAL A 347 15.45 -41.60 24.63
N ARG A 348 15.45 -42.85 24.16
CA ARG A 348 14.98 -43.97 24.97
C ARG A 348 15.83 -44.13 26.23
N THR A 349 17.15 -44.23 26.12
CA THR A 349 18.04 -44.38 27.28
C THR A 349 17.86 -43.23 28.26
N TRP A 350 17.85 -41.98 27.79
CA TRP A 350 17.59 -40.82 28.63
C TRP A 350 16.21 -40.88 29.29
N MET A 351 15.16 -41.30 28.58
CA MET A 351 13.83 -41.44 29.15
C MET A 351 13.73 -42.54 30.21
N TYR A 352 14.44 -43.65 30.04
CA TYR A 352 14.47 -44.72 31.04
C TYR A 352 15.33 -44.36 32.25
N ASP A 353 16.44 -43.64 32.04
CA ASP A 353 17.38 -43.31 33.12
C ASP A 353 16.95 -42.07 33.91
N HIS A 354 16.29 -41.10 33.27
CA HIS A 354 15.98 -39.78 33.87
C HIS A 354 14.50 -39.38 33.74
N GLY A 355 13.64 -40.24 33.18
CA GLY A 355 12.24 -39.89 32.94
C GLY A 355 11.50 -39.48 34.21
N ASN A 356 11.76 -40.13 35.34
CA ASN A 356 11.11 -39.81 36.61
C ASN A 356 11.63 -38.53 37.27
N ASP A 357 12.80 -38.01 36.85
CA ASP A 357 13.34 -36.75 37.38
C ASP A 357 12.58 -35.54 36.82
N TYR A 358 11.96 -35.70 35.64
CA TYR A 358 11.32 -34.61 34.89
C TYR A 358 9.85 -34.83 34.58
N PHE A 359 9.35 -36.06 34.65
CA PHE A 359 7.97 -36.41 34.32
C PHE A 359 7.34 -37.25 35.43
N THR A 360 6.25 -36.76 36.00
CA THR A 360 5.40 -37.49 36.95
C THR A 360 4.36 -38.30 36.18
N CYS A 361 4.41 -39.63 36.30
CA CYS A 361 3.44 -40.53 35.68
C CYS A 361 2.25 -40.76 36.63
N ASP A 362 1.37 -39.78 36.76
CA ASP A 362 0.12 -39.95 37.49
C ASP A 362 -0.93 -40.59 36.56
N VAL A 363 -1.02 -41.91 36.61
CA VAL A 363 -2.13 -42.65 35.98
C VAL A 363 -3.32 -42.58 36.94
N VAL A 364 -4.19 -41.59 36.73
CA VAL A 364 -5.46 -41.53 37.46
C VAL A 364 -6.37 -42.59 36.86
N GLU A 365 -6.53 -43.73 37.53
CA GLU A 365 -7.59 -44.67 37.18
C GLU A 365 -8.93 -43.96 37.46
N LEU A 366 -9.67 -43.65 36.40
CA LEU A 366 -11.05 -43.19 36.51
C LEU A 366 -11.89 -44.38 37.00
N VAL A 367 -12.28 -44.33 38.26
CA VAL A 367 -13.19 -45.31 38.90
C VAL A 367 -14.60 -45.18 38.32
#